data_AF-A0A8S1W4M3-F1
#
_entry.id   AF-A0A8S1W4M3-F1
#
_cell.length_a   1.000
_cell.length_b   1.000
_cell.length_c   1.000
_cell.angle_alpha   90.00
_cell.angle_beta   90.00
_cell.angle_gamma   90.00
#
_symmetry.space_group_name_H-M   'P 1'
#
loop_
_entity.id
_entity.type
_entity.pdbx_description
1 polymer ?
#
loop_
_entity_poly.entity_id
_entity_poly.type
_entity_poly.pdbx_seq_one_letter_code
_entity_poly.pdbx_strand_id
1 'polypeptide(L)'
;MTFHWANIPFQWTSYSLRYHNDMLWYIWSLIQMFPIFLVAFYQLYKHFTIPNYYQYINKHSFDQKIVHYFAVPIPIYYFIDLAISIFEGSLFEPCRFCLWYHHVISIIVVTAIILRKEYEWQDTMIMATHTLLMKYPFIFVLNIIYVALSIKGKMDQQVLGFIIALIYDCTNALPFLY
;
A
#
# COMPACT_ATOMS: atom_id res chain seq x y z
N MET A 1 -23.78 -6.09 -20.08
CA MET A 1 -24.30 -6.28 -18.71
C MET A 1 -24.97 -4.99 -18.30
N THR A 2 -26.28 -4.80 -18.50
CA THR A 2 -26.96 -3.52 -18.23
C THR A 2 -27.01 -3.23 -16.72
N PHE A 3 -26.80 -1.98 -16.30
CA PHE A 3 -27.17 -1.58 -14.94
C PHE A 3 -28.70 -1.62 -14.85
N HIS A 4 -29.24 -2.61 -14.12
CA HIS A 4 -30.68 -2.91 -14.06
C HIS A 4 -31.56 -1.73 -13.60
N TRP A 5 -30.99 -0.71 -12.94
CA TRP A 5 -31.72 0.45 -12.45
C TRP A 5 -31.79 1.62 -13.46
N ALA A 6 -30.99 1.61 -14.52
CA ALA A 6 -30.88 2.75 -15.45
C ALA A 6 -31.10 2.42 -16.93
N ASN A 7 -31.22 1.14 -17.33
CA ASN A 7 -31.35 0.72 -18.74
C ASN A 7 -30.26 1.28 -19.68
N ILE A 8 -29.11 1.70 -19.15
CA ILE A 8 -27.98 2.17 -19.94
C ILE A 8 -27.16 0.95 -20.39
N PRO A 9 -26.86 0.80 -21.68
CA PRO A 9 -25.97 -0.25 -22.16
C PRO A 9 -24.57 -0.03 -21.58
N PHE A 10 -24.16 -0.93 -20.68
CA PHE A 10 -22.81 -0.96 -20.18
C PHE A 10 -21.86 -1.43 -21.28
N GLN A 11 -20.89 -0.58 -21.61
CA GLN A 11 -19.78 -0.92 -22.48
C GLN A 11 -18.51 -0.98 -21.63
N TRP A 12 -17.73 -2.06 -21.81
CA TRP A 12 -16.38 -2.15 -21.26
C TRP A 12 -15.46 -1.21 -22.04
N THR A 13 -15.41 0.05 -21.62
CA THR A 13 -14.44 1.06 -22.06
C THR A 13 -13.31 1.17 -21.04
N SER A 14 -12.18 1.78 -21.43
CA SER A 14 -11.09 2.12 -20.50
C SER A 14 -11.59 2.90 -19.29
N TYR A 15 -12.48 3.88 -19.50
CA TYR A 15 -13.13 4.65 -18.43
C TYR A 15 -13.97 3.80 -17.48
N SER A 16 -14.70 2.81 -18.00
CA SER A 16 -15.49 1.91 -17.15
C SER A 16 -14.60 1.00 -16.30
N LEU A 17 -13.50 0.48 -16.87
CA LEU A 17 -12.52 -0.34 -16.15
C LEU A 17 -11.85 0.48 -15.05
N ARG A 18 -11.43 1.71 -15.37
CA ARG A 18 -10.88 2.68 -14.44
C ARG A 18 -11.81 2.96 -13.27
N TYR A 19 -13.08 3.27 -13.54
CA TYR A 19 -14.06 3.54 -12.49
C TYR A 19 -14.22 2.35 -11.52
N HIS A 20 -14.34 1.13 -12.05
CA HIS A 20 -14.49 -0.06 -11.20
C HIS A 20 -13.22 -0.36 -10.41
N ASN A 21 -12.04 -0.17 -11.01
CA ASN A 21 -10.75 -0.33 -10.35
C ASN A 21 -10.60 0.66 -9.19
N ASP A 22 -10.86 1.95 -9.43
CA ASP A 22 -10.77 3.00 -8.40
C ASP A 22 -11.82 2.78 -7.28
N MET A 23 -13.00 2.25 -7.61
CA MET A 23 -14.02 1.84 -6.62
C MET A 23 -13.58 0.65 -5.77
N LEU A 24 -13.02 -0.39 -6.38
CA LEU A 24 -12.49 -1.56 -5.68
C LEU A 24 -11.37 -1.15 -4.72
N TRP A 25 -10.47 -0.28 -5.19
CA TRP A 25 -9.41 0.32 -4.37
C TRP A 25 -9.94 1.06 -3.16
N TYR A 26 -10.93 1.93 -3.37
CA TYR A 26 -11.53 2.72 -2.32
C TYR A 26 -12.16 1.82 -1.25
N ILE A 27 -12.97 0.85 -1.65
CA ILE A 27 -13.63 -0.10 -0.74
C ILE A 27 -12.58 -0.93 0.00
N TRP A 28 -11.59 -1.46 -0.72
CA TRP A 28 -10.51 -2.25 -0.11
C TRP A 28 -9.74 -1.45 0.93
N SER A 29 -9.38 -0.20 0.61
CA SER A 29 -8.65 0.71 1.52
C SER A 29 -9.41 0.96 2.83
N LEU A 30 -10.74 1.04 2.78
CA LEU A 30 -11.58 1.23 3.97
C LEU A 30 -11.65 -0.05 4.82
N ILE A 31 -11.85 -1.20 4.18
CA ILE A 31 -11.98 -2.49 4.87
C ILE A 31 -10.68 -2.84 5.62
N GLN A 32 -9.52 -2.58 5.00
CA GLN A 32 -8.22 -2.93 5.61
C GLN A 32 -7.79 -1.98 6.73
N MET A 33 -8.21 -0.70 6.68
CA MET A 33 -7.64 0.34 7.55
C MET A 33 -7.87 0.00 9.03
N PHE A 34 -9.12 -0.24 9.42
CA PHE A 34 -9.46 -0.53 10.81
C PHE A 34 -8.74 -1.78 11.38
N PRO A 35 -8.80 -2.98 10.76
CA PRO A 35 -8.17 -4.17 11.31
C PRO A 35 -6.64 -4.06 11.35
N ILE A 36 -6.00 -3.47 10.34
CA ILE A 36 -4.54 -3.34 10.32
C ILE A 36 -4.07 -2.36 11.39
N PHE A 37 -4.75 -1.23 11.60
CA PHE A 37 -4.41 -0.30 12.67
C PHE A 37 -4.58 -0.91 14.06
N LEU A 38 -5.66 -1.66 14.30
CA LEU A 38 -5.86 -2.36 15.56
C LEU A 38 -4.72 -3.34 15.85
N VAL A 39 -4.34 -4.14 14.85
CA VAL A 39 -3.23 -5.09 14.98
C VAL A 39 -1.90 -4.37 15.19
N ALA A 40 -1.69 -3.23 14.51
CA ALA A 40 -0.48 -2.42 14.68
C ALA A 40 -0.33 -1.90 16.11
N PHE A 41 -1.37 -1.29 16.67
CA PHE A 41 -1.36 -0.83 18.05
C PHE A 41 -1.23 -1.98 19.05
N TYR A 42 -1.87 -3.11 18.78
CA TYR A 42 -1.77 -4.31 19.62
C TYR A 42 -0.33 -4.85 19.67
N GLN A 43 0.33 -5.00 18.52
CA GLN A 43 1.72 -5.45 18.47
C GLN A 43 2.67 -4.43 19.08
N LEU A 44 2.44 -3.14 18.86
CA LEU A 44 3.22 -2.07 19.46
C LEU A 44 3.10 -2.07 21.00
N TYR A 45 1.89 -2.22 21.53
CA TYR A 45 1.65 -2.37 22.96
C TYR A 45 2.42 -3.56 23.54
N LYS A 46 2.35 -4.71 22.88
CA LYS A 46 3.10 -5.90 23.31
C LYS A 46 4.61 -5.72 23.25
N HIS A 47 5.12 -5.03 22.23
CA HIS A 47 6.54 -4.72 22.12
C HIS A 47 7.06 -3.97 23.35
N PHE A 48 6.28 -3.01 23.87
CA PHE A 48 6.69 -2.21 25.03
C PHE A 48 6.43 -2.90 26.37
N THR A 49 5.52 -3.87 26.44
CA THR A 49 5.09 -4.47 27.71
C THR A 49 5.64 -5.88 27.96
N ILE A 50 6.01 -6.61 26.91
CA ILE A 50 6.48 -8.00 27.00
C ILE A 50 7.95 -8.06 26.57
N PRO A 51 8.89 -8.30 27.51
CA PRO A 51 10.29 -8.53 27.18
C PRO A 51 10.43 -9.68 26.17
N ASN A 52 11.23 -9.48 25.13
CA ASN A 52 11.49 -10.48 24.08
C ASN A 52 10.24 -11.01 23.36
N TYR A 53 9.16 -10.23 23.25
CA TYR A 53 7.93 -10.61 22.53
C TYR A 53 8.20 -11.28 21.17
N TYR A 54 9.19 -10.77 20.43
CA TYR A 54 9.51 -11.24 19.08
C TYR A 54 10.24 -12.58 18.99
N GLN A 55 10.81 -13.08 20.08
CA GLN A 55 11.35 -14.45 20.11
C GLN A 55 10.25 -15.52 20.09
N TYR A 56 9.00 -15.11 20.29
CA TYR A 56 7.85 -16.01 20.42
C TYR A 56 6.74 -15.70 19.39
N ILE A 57 7.03 -15.01 18.28
CA ILE A 57 6.03 -14.81 17.23
C ILE A 57 5.57 -16.19 16.73
N ASN A 58 4.28 -16.45 16.86
CA ASN A 58 3.65 -17.59 16.24
C ASN A 58 3.07 -17.16 14.89
N LYS A 59 3.61 -17.69 13.78
CA LYS A 59 3.14 -17.41 12.40
C LYS A 59 1.64 -17.63 12.19
N HIS A 60 1.02 -18.46 13.02
CA HIS A 60 -0.39 -18.80 12.94
C HIS A 60 -1.28 -17.99 13.87
N SER A 61 -0.72 -17.03 14.63
CA SER A 61 -1.51 -16.14 15.48
C SER A 61 -2.41 -15.24 14.64
N PHE A 62 -3.49 -14.78 15.26
CA PHE A 62 -4.53 -14.01 14.59
C PHE A 62 -3.99 -12.70 14.00
N ASP A 63 -3.13 -11.98 14.73
CA ASP A 63 -2.49 -10.76 14.28
C ASP A 63 -1.65 -10.96 13.02
N GLN A 64 -0.86 -12.03 12.95
CA GLN A 64 -0.03 -12.35 11.79
C GLN A 64 -0.87 -12.68 10.55
N LYS A 65 -1.96 -13.42 10.73
CA LYS A 65 -2.91 -13.75 9.65
C LYS A 65 -3.60 -12.51 9.09
N ILE A 66 -4.00 -11.58 9.94
CA ILE A 66 -4.62 -10.32 9.51
C ILE A 66 -3.64 -9.52 8.64
N VAL A 67 -2.39 -9.35 9.08
CA VAL A 67 -1.38 -8.62 8.30
C VAL A 67 -1.14 -9.29 6.95
N HIS A 68 -0.94 -10.61 6.93
CA HIS A 68 -0.73 -11.36 5.69
C HIS A 68 -1.91 -11.24 4.73
N TYR A 69 -3.13 -11.44 5.23
CA TYR A 69 -4.36 -11.43 4.43
C TYR A 69 -4.56 -10.10 3.70
N PHE A 70 -4.28 -8.97 4.36
CA PHE A 70 -4.42 -7.66 3.73
C PHE A 70 -3.20 -7.24 2.90
N ALA A 71 -2.01 -7.78 3.17
CA ALA A 71 -0.81 -7.47 2.40
C ALA A 71 -0.83 -8.12 1.00
N VAL A 72 -1.23 -9.39 0.91
CA VAL A 72 -1.11 -10.18 -0.34
C VAL A 72 -1.81 -9.56 -1.56
N PRO A 73 -3.04 -9.00 -1.46
CA PRO A 73 -3.73 -8.46 -2.62
C PRO A 73 -3.12 -7.15 -3.16
N ILE A 74 -2.32 -6.44 -2.37
CA ILE A 74 -1.84 -5.09 -2.69
C ILE A 74 -0.94 -5.08 -3.94
N PRO A 75 0.14 -5.89 -4.03
CA PRO A 75 0.97 -5.90 -5.25
C PRO A 75 0.17 -6.29 -6.50
N ILE A 76 -0.77 -7.24 -6.37
CA ILE A 76 -1.60 -7.70 -7.48
C ILE A 76 -2.48 -6.56 -8.00
N TYR A 77 -3.14 -5.84 -7.09
CA TYR A 77 -3.93 -4.67 -7.45
C TYR A 77 -3.07 -3.63 -8.18
N TYR A 78 -1.86 -3.35 -7.70
CA TYR A 78 -0.99 -2.37 -8.34
C TYR A 78 -0.55 -2.74 -9.75
N PHE A 79 -0.34 -4.03 -10.03
CA PHE A 79 -0.09 -4.48 -11.40
C PHE A 79 -1.31 -4.28 -12.30
N ILE A 80 -2.52 -4.52 -11.79
CA ILE A 80 -3.77 -4.30 -12.54
C ILE A 80 -3.94 -2.80 -12.82
N ASP A 81 -3.77 -1.95 -11.81
CA ASP A 81 -3.89 -0.50 -11.94
C ASP A 81 -2.88 0.08 -12.93
N LEU A 82 -1.63 -0.41 -12.89
CA LEU A 82 -0.59 -0.06 -13.85
C LEU A 82 -0.99 -0.44 -15.28
N ALA A 83 -1.50 -1.67 -15.47
CA ALA A 83 -1.95 -2.12 -16.78
C ALA A 83 -3.08 -1.23 -17.32
N ILE A 84 -4.09 -0.92 -16.50
CA ILE A 84 -5.18 -0.02 -16.89
C ILE A 84 -4.63 1.37 -17.28
N SER A 85 -3.68 1.91 -16.50
CA SER A 85 -3.06 3.22 -16.77
C SER A 85 -2.29 3.26 -18.09
N ILE A 86 -1.63 2.16 -18.45
CA ILE A 86 -0.95 2.00 -19.75
C ILE A 86 -1.98 1.91 -20.89
N PHE A 87 -3.01 1.08 -20.73
CA PHE A 87 -4.03 0.87 -21.77
C PHE A 87 -4.85 2.13 -22.06
N GLU A 88 -5.12 2.96 -21.05
CA GLU A 88 -5.85 4.21 -21.23
C GLU A 88 -4.94 5.42 -21.59
N GLY A 89 -3.61 5.24 -21.54
CA GLY A 89 -2.64 6.28 -21.86
C GLY A 89 -2.43 7.35 -20.77
N SER A 90 -2.94 7.12 -19.56
CA SER A 90 -2.91 8.11 -18.46
C SER A 90 -1.67 8.01 -17.56
N LEU A 91 -0.78 7.04 -17.80
CA LEU A 91 0.35 6.73 -16.92
C LEU A 91 1.20 7.95 -16.53
N PHE A 92 1.44 8.85 -17.50
CA PHE A 92 2.27 10.04 -17.32
C PHE A 92 1.46 11.32 -17.09
N GLU A 93 0.14 11.21 -16.91
CA GLU A 93 -0.64 12.36 -16.47
C GLU A 93 -0.14 12.81 -15.07
N PRO A 94 -0.01 14.12 -14.81
CA PRO A 94 0.56 14.62 -13.56
C PRO A 94 -0.10 13.99 -12.32
N CYS A 95 -1.43 13.92 -12.30
CA CYS A 95 -2.18 13.32 -11.19
C CYS A 95 -1.90 11.82 -11.00
N ARG A 96 -1.59 11.09 -12.08
CA ARG A 96 -1.40 9.63 -12.07
C ARG A 96 0.05 9.23 -11.85
N PHE A 97 1.01 10.09 -12.21
CA PHE A 97 2.42 9.84 -11.95
C PHE A 97 2.72 9.69 -10.45
N CYS A 98 2.09 10.50 -9.59
CA CYS A 98 2.19 10.36 -8.13
C CYS A 98 1.64 9.02 -7.61
N LEU A 99 0.52 8.55 -8.17
CA LEU A 99 -0.06 7.26 -7.84
C LEU A 99 0.83 6.11 -8.31
N TRP A 100 1.33 6.18 -9.54
CA TRP A 100 2.30 5.22 -10.08
C TRP A 100 3.53 5.09 -9.18
N TYR A 101 4.07 6.23 -8.75
CA TYR A 101 5.21 6.26 -7.85
C TYR A 101 4.94 5.54 -6.52
N HIS A 102 3.80 5.84 -5.88
CA HIS A 102 3.36 5.14 -4.67
C HIS A 102 3.23 3.63 -4.92
N HIS A 103 2.70 3.23 -6.07
CA HIS A 103 2.53 1.83 -6.45
C HIS A 103 3.86 1.11 -6.60
N VAL A 104 4.86 1.70 -7.26
CA VAL A 104 6.18 1.08 -7.47
C VAL A 104 6.89 0.81 -6.14
N ILE A 105 6.96 1.80 -5.25
CA ILE A 105 7.56 1.62 -3.92
C ILE A 105 6.82 0.54 -3.16
N SER A 106 5.49 0.61 -3.18
CA SER A 106 4.67 -0.26 -2.35
C SER A 106 4.68 -1.71 -2.85
N ILE A 107 4.77 -1.95 -4.17
CA ILE A 107 5.01 -3.29 -4.72
C ILE A 107 6.27 -3.89 -4.08
N ILE A 108 7.37 -3.14 -4.02
CA ILE A 108 8.65 -3.65 -3.50
C ILE A 108 8.56 -3.87 -1.99
N VAL A 109 8.12 -2.87 -1.23
CA VAL A 109 8.04 -2.92 0.24
C VAL A 109 7.06 -3.99 0.71
N VAL A 110 5.84 -3.99 0.17
CA VAL A 110 4.79 -4.93 0.60
C VAL A 110 5.16 -6.36 0.19
N THR A 111 5.77 -6.57 -0.98
CA THR A 111 6.28 -7.91 -1.36
C THR A 111 7.36 -8.38 -0.40
N ALA A 112 8.32 -7.51 -0.04
CA ALA A 112 9.34 -7.86 0.94
C ALA A 112 8.74 -8.23 2.30
N ILE A 113 7.72 -7.50 2.76
CA ILE A 113 6.96 -7.82 3.97
C ILE A 113 6.29 -9.20 3.83
N ILE A 114 5.53 -9.45 2.77
CA ILE A 114 4.84 -10.73 2.53
C ILE A 114 5.80 -11.91 2.64
N LEU A 115 7.00 -11.78 2.04
CA LEU A 115 8.01 -12.84 2.00
C LEU A 115 8.61 -13.18 3.37
N ARG A 116 8.56 -12.28 4.37
CA ARG A 116 9.09 -12.54 5.72
C ARG A 116 8.29 -13.60 6.47
N LYS A 117 6.98 -13.70 6.23
CA LYS A 117 6.02 -14.61 6.91
C LYS A 117 5.96 -14.50 8.45
N GLU A 118 6.72 -13.59 9.03
CA GLU A 118 6.76 -13.19 10.43
C GLU A 118 6.82 -11.67 10.44
N TYR A 119 5.79 -11.04 10.99
CA TYR A 119 5.57 -9.60 10.97
C TYR A 119 5.86 -9.03 12.36
N GLU A 120 6.88 -8.18 12.46
CA GLU A 120 7.12 -7.39 13.67
C GLU A 120 6.16 -6.18 13.71
N TRP A 121 6.16 -5.41 14.82
CA TRP A 121 5.31 -4.22 14.92
C TRP A 121 5.63 -3.21 13.81
N GLN A 122 6.88 -3.16 13.35
CA GLN A 122 7.35 -2.28 12.29
C GLN A 122 6.70 -2.66 10.97
N ASP A 123 6.70 -3.94 10.60
CA ASP A 123 6.05 -4.43 9.37
C ASP A 123 4.56 -4.09 9.38
N THR A 124 3.92 -4.30 10.53
CA THR A 124 2.50 -4.01 10.73
C THR A 124 2.23 -2.50 10.68
N MET A 125 3.11 -1.66 11.23
CA MET A 125 3.01 -0.20 11.15
C MET A 125 3.29 0.33 9.74
N ILE A 126 4.19 -0.30 8.99
CA ILE A 126 4.42 -0.01 7.57
C ILE A 126 3.12 -0.31 6.82
N MET A 127 2.52 -1.48 7.04
CA MET A 127 1.22 -1.84 6.48
C MET A 127 0.10 -0.88 6.88
N ALA A 128 0.02 -0.46 8.15
CA ALA A 128 -0.97 0.51 8.62
C ALA A 128 -0.80 1.87 7.92
N THR A 129 0.43 2.37 7.88
CA THR A 129 0.77 3.64 7.20
C THR A 129 0.48 3.55 5.70
N HIS A 130 0.75 2.39 5.10
CA HIS A 130 0.41 2.10 3.72
C HIS A 130 -1.09 2.27 3.47
N THR A 131 -1.96 1.72 4.34
CA THR A 131 -3.41 1.87 4.18
C THR A 131 -3.87 3.33 4.20
N LEU A 132 -3.19 4.21 4.94
CA LEU A 132 -3.46 5.65 4.91
C LEU A 132 -2.98 6.29 3.61
N LEU A 133 -1.81 5.91 3.11
CA LEU A 133 -1.30 6.39 1.83
C LEU A 133 -2.18 5.97 0.65
N MET A 134 -2.77 4.78 0.72
CA MET A 134 -3.75 4.32 -0.28
C MET A 134 -4.98 5.24 -0.35
N LYS A 135 -5.38 5.80 0.80
CA LYS A 135 -6.54 6.68 0.93
C LYS A 135 -6.19 8.15 0.67
N TYR A 136 -5.02 8.57 1.12
CA TYR A 136 -4.55 9.95 1.14
C TYR A 136 -3.13 10.04 0.53
N PRO A 137 -2.97 9.73 -0.77
CA PRO A 137 -1.64 9.62 -1.40
C PRO A 137 -0.89 10.96 -1.47
N PHE A 138 -1.60 12.08 -1.36
CA PHE A 138 -1.05 13.44 -1.45
C PHE A 138 -0.44 13.96 -0.13
N ILE A 139 -0.59 13.25 0.99
CA ILE A 139 -0.03 13.69 2.27
C ILE A 139 1.45 13.30 2.31
N PHE A 140 2.32 14.21 1.88
CA PHE A 140 3.77 14.01 1.84
C PHE A 140 4.36 13.50 3.18
N VAL A 141 3.85 13.98 4.31
CA VAL A 141 4.28 13.55 5.66
C VAL A 141 4.08 12.05 5.88
N LEU A 142 3.02 11.44 5.33
CA LEU A 142 2.79 10.01 5.46
C LEU A 142 3.84 9.19 4.70
N ASN A 143 4.34 9.71 3.57
CA ASN A 143 5.45 9.08 2.84
C ASN A 143 6.74 9.11 3.65
N ILE A 144 7.02 10.19 4.38
CA ILE A 144 8.18 10.27 5.29
C ILE A 144 8.08 9.21 6.40
N ILE A 145 6.92 9.10 7.05
CA ILE A 145 6.69 8.12 8.11
C ILE A 145 6.86 6.69 7.58
N TYR A 146 6.27 6.40 6.42
CA TYR A 146 6.36 5.10 5.76
C TYR A 146 7.82 4.68 5.53
N VAL A 147 8.65 5.61 5.09
CA VAL A 147 10.06 5.38 4.77
C VAL A 147 10.89 5.26 6.04
N ALA A 148 10.66 6.10 7.03
CA ALA A 148 11.33 6.00 8.33
C ALA A 148 11.07 4.65 9.01
N LEU A 149 9.83 4.14 8.93
CA LEU A 149 9.49 2.81 9.44
C LEU A 149 10.18 1.70 8.62
N SER A 150 10.26 1.87 7.31
CA SER A 150 10.94 0.94 6.41
C SER A 150 12.45 0.84 6.67
N ILE A 151 13.11 1.97 7.00
CA ILE A 151 14.52 2.01 7.43
C ILE A 151 14.71 1.18 8.71
N LYS A 152 13.80 1.33 9.69
CA LYS A 152 13.92 0.67 11.00
C LYS A 152 13.56 -0.82 10.96
N GLY A 153 12.74 -1.23 9.99
CA GLY A 153 12.20 -2.59 9.87
C GLY A 153 13.16 -3.65 9.32
N LYS A 154 14.49 -3.54 9.45
CA LYS A 154 15.47 -4.48 8.84
C LYS A 154 15.27 -4.71 7.34
N MET A 155 14.74 -3.73 6.62
CA MET A 155 14.57 -3.85 5.17
C MET A 155 15.96 -3.86 4.52
N ASP A 156 16.14 -4.64 3.44
CA ASP A 156 17.44 -4.76 2.77
C ASP A 156 17.98 -3.37 2.37
N GLN A 157 19.26 -3.12 2.60
CA GLN A 157 19.91 -1.84 2.27
C GLN A 157 19.77 -1.48 0.79
N GLN A 158 19.70 -2.45 -0.11
CA GLN A 158 19.47 -2.22 -1.54
C GLN A 158 18.04 -1.75 -1.83
N VAL A 159 17.05 -2.38 -1.18
CA VAL A 159 15.64 -1.97 -1.26
C VAL A 159 15.45 -0.57 -0.69
N LEU A 160 16.15 -0.28 0.42
CA LEU A 160 16.13 1.03 1.04
C LEU A 160 16.78 2.11 0.15
N GLY A 161 17.93 1.80 -0.44
CA GLY A 161 18.60 2.71 -1.38
C GLY A 161 17.73 3.04 -2.59
N PHE A 162 17.03 2.05 -3.14
CA PHE A 162 16.07 2.25 -4.22
C PHE A 162 14.91 3.16 -3.80
N ILE A 163 14.33 2.95 -2.62
CA ILE A 163 13.22 3.75 -2.10
C ILE A 163 13.66 5.20 -1.85
N ILE A 164 14.84 5.42 -1.25
CA ILE A 164 15.38 6.76 -1.02
C ILE A 164 15.63 7.49 -2.34
N ALA A 165 16.23 6.82 -3.33
CA ALA A 165 16.46 7.39 -4.66
C ALA A 165 15.13 7.78 -5.33
N LEU A 166 14.11 6.92 -5.23
CA LEU A 166 12.78 7.21 -5.76
C LEU A 166 12.15 8.45 -5.08
N ILE A 167 12.25 8.57 -3.76
CA ILE A 167 11.71 9.74 -3.00
C ILE A 167 12.42 11.02 -3.37
N TYR A 168 13.73 10.95 -3.53
CA TYR A 168 14.52 12.09 -3.98
C TYR A 168 14.03 12.58 -5.34
N ASP A 169 13.90 11.66 -6.31
CA ASP A 169 13.41 12.00 -7.66
C ASP A 169 11.99 12.57 -7.62
N CYS A 170 11.10 12.05 -6.78
CA CYS A 170 9.75 12.58 -6.64
C CYS A 170 9.64 13.91 -5.88
N THR A 171 10.50 14.15 -4.89
CA THR A 171 10.59 15.45 -4.21
C THR A 171 11.04 16.54 -5.18
N ASN A 172 11.88 16.18 -6.15
CA ASN A 172 12.30 17.06 -7.23
C ASN A 172 11.25 17.17 -8.36
N ALA A 173 10.32 16.22 -8.48
CA ALA A 173 9.21 16.25 -9.44
C ALA A 173 7.96 16.97 -8.90
N LEU A 174 7.78 17.05 -7.58
CA LEU A 174 6.68 17.74 -6.88
C LEU A 174 6.44 19.21 -7.32
N PRO A 175 7.44 20.03 -7.67
CA PRO A 175 7.22 21.38 -8.19
C PRO A 175 6.49 21.44 -9.54
N PHE A 176 6.40 20.33 -10.28
CA PHE A 176 5.72 20.26 -11.58
C PHE A 176 4.27 19.77 -11.48
N LEU A 177 3.79 19.51 -10.25
CA LEU A 177 2.46 18.98 -9.94
C LEU A 177 1.53 20.02 -9.31
N TYR A 178 2.03 21.24 -9.10
CA TYR A 178 1.29 22.40 -8.59
C TYR A 178 1.23 23.52 -9.62
#